data_AF-A0A5M3MF47-F1
#
_entry.id   AF-A0A5M3MF47-F1
#
_cell.length_a   1.000
_cell.length_b   1.000
_cell.length_c   1.000
_cell.angle_alpha   90.00
_cell.angle_beta   90.00
_cell.angle_gamma   90.00
#
_symmetry.space_group_name_H-M   'P 1'
#
loop_
_entity.id
_entity.type
_entity.pdbx_description
1 polymer ?
#
loop_
_entity_poly.entity_id
_entity_poly.type
_entity_poly.pdbx_seq_one_letter_code
_entity_poly.pdbx_strand_id
1 'polypeptide(L)' 'IGDLSPMTALDTARPIRDIRDGMYPVGVRSPDPKLNAHSKTGVLMYDRPFLLQFQDIVIQRPPRLATLEQLSGL' A
#
# COMPACT_ATOMS: atom_id res chain seq x y z
N ILE A 1 21.37 8.30 0.67
CA ILE A 1 20.66 7.11 0.15
C ILE A 1 19.93 7.62 -1.08
N GLY A 2 20.34 7.19 -2.27
CA GLY A 2 20.00 7.84 -3.54
C GLY A 2 18.51 7.78 -3.86
N ASP A 3 18.00 8.86 -4.49
CA ASP A 3 16.63 8.98 -4.97
C ASP A 3 16.32 7.89 -5.99
N LEU A 4 15.83 6.75 -5.52
CA LEU A 4 15.17 5.78 -6.38
C LEU A 4 13.91 6.46 -6.94
N SER A 5 13.78 6.45 -8.26
CA SER A 5 12.50 6.79 -8.90
C SER A 5 11.38 5.99 -8.24
N PRO A 6 10.19 6.56 -8.00
CA PRO A 6 9.04 5.85 -7.42
C PRO A 6 8.77 4.50 -8.09
N MET A 7 9.04 4.41 -9.40
CA MET A 7 8.91 3.17 -10.15
C MET A 7 9.93 2.11 -9.76
N THR A 8 11.22 2.47 -9.67
CA THR A 8 12.28 1.55 -9.23
C THR A 8 12.12 1.14 -7.77
N ALA A 9 11.55 2.03 -6.94
CA ALA A 9 11.21 1.71 -5.56
C ALA A 9 10.08 0.67 -5.48
N LEU A 10 9.02 0.82 -6.28
CA LEU A 10 7.93 -0.16 -6.35
C LEU A 10 8.39 -1.53 -6.86
N ASP A 11 9.22 -1.56 -7.91
CA ASP A 11 9.71 -2.82 -8.50
C ASP A 11 10.61 -3.63 -7.56
N THR A 12 11.33 -2.95 -6.65
CA THR A 12 12.25 -3.58 -5.69
C THR A 12 11.66 -3.74 -4.29
N ALA A 13 10.47 -3.18 -4.04
CA ALA A 13 9.79 -3.25 -2.76
C ALA A 13 9.36 -4.70 -2.44
N ARG A 14 9.37 -5.03 -1.14
CA ARG A 14 8.84 -6.30 -0.65
C ARG A 14 7.35 -6.15 -0.33
N PRO A 15 6.51 -7.14 -0.67
CA PRO A 15 5.09 -7.09 -0.33
C PRO A 15 4.91 -7.13 1.19
N ILE A 16 3.98 -6.32 1.69
CA ILE A 16 3.58 -6.33 3.10
C ILE A 16 2.79 -7.62 3.37
N ARG A 17 3.22 -8.40 4.36
CA ARG A 17 2.59 -9.69 4.74
C ARG A 17 1.85 -9.63 6.07
N ASP A 18 2.33 -8.80 6.99
CA ASP A 18 1.68 -8.48 8.24
C ASP A 18 1.41 -6.98 8.28
N ILE A 19 0.21 -6.57 8.70
CA ILE A 19 -0.14 -5.15 8.84
C ILE A 19 0.79 -4.42 9.83
N ARG A 20 1.45 -5.17 10.71
CA ARG A 20 2.40 -4.69 11.71
C ARG A 20 3.83 -4.54 11.17
N ASP A 21 4.13 -5.09 10.01
CA ASP A 21 5.50 -5.12 9.43
C ASP A 21 5.94 -3.79 8.79
N GLY A 22 5.29 -2.68 9.15
CA GLY A 22 5.59 -1.35 8.60
C GLY A 22 5.68 -0.27 9.67
N MET A 23 6.80 0.45 9.69
CA MET A 23 6.90 1.73 10.39
C MET A 23 6.62 2.87 9.40
N TYR A 24 5.52 3.59 9.64
CA TYR A 24 5.21 4.81 8.89
C TYR A 24 5.97 5.99 9.51
N PRO A 25 6.54 6.90 8.69
CA PRO A 25 7.29 8.04 9.19
C PRO A 25 6.38 9.04 9.93
N VAL A 26 6.99 9.94 10.70
CA VAL A 26 6.27 11.01 11.40
C VAL A 26 5.40 11.80 10.43
N GLY A 27 4.14 12.02 10.80
CA GLY A 27 3.16 12.72 9.96
C GLY A 27 2.35 11.84 9.03
N VAL A 28 2.72 10.56 8.86
CA VAL A 28 1.92 9.56 8.14
C VAL A 28 1.21 8.66 9.15
N ARG A 29 -0.12 8.57 9.05
CA ARG A 29 -0.92 7.69 9.89
C ARG A 29 -0.66 6.23 9.51
N SER A 30 -0.52 5.38 10.52
CA SER A 30 -0.55 3.93 10.38
C SER A 30 -1.98 3.42 10.10
N PRO A 31 -2.14 2.22 9.52
CA PRO A 31 -3.43 1.55 9.38
C PRO A 31 -4.16 1.37 10.71
N ASP A 32 -5.49 1.46 10.72
CA ASP A 32 -6.27 1.20 11.93
C ASP A 32 -6.15 -0.28 12.35
N PRO A 33 -5.56 -0.58 13.53
CA PRO A 33 -5.41 -1.95 13.99
C PRO A 33 -6.76 -2.66 14.20
N LYS A 34 -7.85 -1.93 14.46
CA LYS A 34 -9.18 -2.52 14.68
C LYS A 34 -9.74 -3.19 13.43
N LEU A 35 -9.40 -2.69 12.25
CA LEU A 35 -9.83 -3.28 10.98
C LEU A 35 -9.15 -4.61 10.69
N ASN A 36 -7.99 -4.86 11.30
CA ASN A 36 -7.20 -6.06 11.06
C ASN A 36 -7.22 -7.05 12.24
N ALA A 37 -7.87 -6.70 13.36
CA ALA A 37 -7.91 -7.50 14.59
C ALA A 37 -8.46 -8.94 14.38
N HIS A 38 -9.33 -9.13 13.39
CA HIS A 38 -9.93 -10.41 13.05
C HIS A 38 -9.70 -10.79 11.57
N SER A 39 -8.77 -10.11 10.89
CA SER A 39 -8.55 -10.38 9.48
C SER A 39 -7.97 -11.78 9.28
N LYS A 40 -8.43 -12.46 8.24
CA LYS A 40 -7.86 -13.75 7.84
C LYS A 40 -6.42 -13.53 7.37
N THR A 41 -5.54 -14.49 7.65
CA THR A 41 -4.15 -14.47 7.17
C THR A 41 -4.10 -14.17 5.67
N GLY A 42 -3.36 -13.13 5.30
CA GLY A 42 -3.22 -12.69 3.90
C GLY A 42 -4.22 -11.64 3.41
N VAL A 43 -5.21 -11.25 4.22
CA VAL A 43 -6.09 -10.11 3.92
C VAL A 43 -5.69 -8.92 4.78
N LEU A 44 -5.37 -7.79 4.15
CA LEU A 44 -5.00 -6.54 4.83
C LEU A 44 -6.08 -5.49 4.56
N MET A 45 -6.69 -4.96 5.62
CA MET A 45 -7.75 -3.96 5.54
C MET A 45 -7.18 -2.57 5.85
N TYR A 46 -7.59 -1.59 5.05
CA TYR A 46 -7.17 -0.19 5.18
C TYR A 46 -8.38 0.73 5.21
N ASP A 47 -8.39 1.72 6.10
CA ASP A 47 -9.43 2.74 6.10
C ASP A 47 -9.22 3.78 5.00
N ARG A 48 -10.29 4.46 4.60
CA ARG A 48 -10.23 5.48 3.55
C ARG A 48 -9.26 6.63 3.91
N PRO A 49 -9.26 7.18 5.14
CA PRO A 49 -8.31 8.22 5.52
C PRO A 49 -6.84 7.79 5.41
N PHE A 50 -6.49 6.53 5.68
CA PHE A 50 -5.14 6.02 5.46
C PHE A 50 -4.77 6.02 3.97
N LEU A 51 -5.63 5.42 3.13
CA LEU A 51 -5.37 5.26 1.70
C LEU A 51 -5.21 6.60 0.98
N LEU A 52 -5.97 7.62 1.37
CA LEU A 52 -5.91 8.94 0.75
C LEU A 52 -4.61 9.71 1.01
N GLN A 53 -3.81 9.32 2.01
CA GLN A 53 -2.51 9.95 2.25
C GLN A 53 -1.55 9.77 1.06
N PHE A 54 -1.78 8.76 0.22
CA PHE A 54 -0.93 8.42 -0.91
C PHE A 54 -1.39 9.05 -2.24
N GLN A 55 -2.57 9.70 -2.28
CA GLN A 55 -3.17 10.17 -3.53
C GLN A 55 -2.24 11.14 -4.29
N ASP A 56 -1.64 12.08 -3.57
CA ASP A 56 -0.81 13.15 -4.15
C ASP A 56 0.68 12.75 -4.18
N ILE A 57 1.02 11.55 -3.67
CA ILE A 57 2.38 11.00 -3.63
C ILE A 57 2.61 10.06 -4.83
N VAL A 58 1.66 9.14 -5.07
CA VAL A 58 1.74 8.17 -6.18
C VAL A 58 1.01 8.72 -7.40
N ILE A 59 1.58 9.76 -7.99
CA ILE A 59 0.99 10.46 -9.15
C ILE A 59 1.40 9.85 -10.49
N GLN A 60 2.39 8.96 -10.50
CA GLN A 60 2.89 8.29 -11.70
C GLN A 60 2.04 7.06 -12.00
N ARG A 61 1.63 6.91 -13.26
CA ARG A 61 0.98 5.68 -13.74
C ARG A 61 2.01 4.55 -13.79
N PRO A 62 1.81 3.42 -13.08
CA PRO A 62 2.70 2.29 -13.22
C PRO A 62 2.55 1.68 -14.63
N PRO A 63 3.65 1.20 -15.25
CA PRO A 63 3.65 0.67 -16.60
C PRO A 63 2.87 -0.65 -16.71
N ARG A 64 2.62 -1.31 -15.58
CA ARG A 64 1.80 -2.53 -15.45
C ARG A 64 0.65 -2.32 -14.48
N LEU A 65 -0.15 -1.27 -14.69
CA LEU A 65 -1.42 -1.15 -13.96
C LEU A 65 -2.38 -2.21 -14.49
N ALA A 66 -2.70 -3.20 -13.66
CA ALA A 66 -3.77 -4.14 -13.98
C ALA A 66 -5.10 -3.37 -14.05
N THR A 67 -5.97 -3.75 -14.99
CA THR A 67 -7.31 -3.16 -15.07
C THR A 67 -8.15 -3.60 -13.87
N LEU A 68 -9.25 -2.88 -13.62
CA LEU A 68 -10.15 -3.23 -12.52
C LEU A 68 -10.69 -4.66 -12.68
N GLU A 69 -10.95 -5.09 -13.92
CA GLU A 69 -11.38 -6.45 -14.26
C GLU A 69 -10.31 -7.48 -13.92
N GLN A 70 -9.05 -7.20 -14.24
CA GLN A 70 -7.92 -8.10 -13.92
C GLN A 70 -7.71 -8.27 -12.41
N LEU A 71 -8.08 -7.27 -11.60
CA LEU A 71 -7.96 -7.32 -10.15
C LEU A 71 -9.19 -7.92 -9.45
N SER A 72 -10.37 -7.83 -10.05
CA SER A 72 -11.62 -8.36 -9.47
C SER A 72 -11.81 -9.87 -9.68
N GLY A 73 -11.02 -10.49 -10.58
CA GLY A 73 -11.08 -11.92 -10.84
C GLY A 73 -12.37 -12.40 -11.51
N LEU A 74 -13.08 -11.49 -12.20
CA LEU A 74 -14.26 -11.77 -13.03
C LEU A 74 -13.92 -11.71 -14.51
#